data_AF-A0A6I2W0Z7-F1
#
_entry.id   AF-A0A6I2W0Z7-F1
#
_cell.length_a   1.000
_cell.length_b   1.000
_cell.length_c   1.000
_cell.angle_alpha   90.00
_cell.angle_beta   90.00
_cell.angle_gamma   90.00
#
_symmetry.space_group_name_H-M   'P 1'
#
loop_
_entity.id
_entity.type
_entity.pdbx_description
1 polymer ?
#
loop_
_entity_poly.entity_id
_entity_poly.type
_entity_poly.pdbx_seq_one_letter_code
_entity_poly.pdbx_strand_id
1 'polypeptide(L)'
;MISKSEWEIVPLTIDPDSSKKLFFTDHEWETIEAAAARIIPTDHDPGAKEARVIVFIDRYLSGIDYVYAAADGSGFLRMSGRDATAARVSNEIFKAMYREGVKDLDHLAGEFGSKNFKESPAETQDRILEKLSGRPKPEPIRFDIHEVYYSRLQGNTDQDKTFFDTLCLHVRQGFYSDPVYGGNKDQIGWKVIGFPGPKSLKDTIDGTYTTDPYFVHDVSWPELLLDFKGVAVCKVSCATEGGVCCGKLEIES
;
A
#
# COMPACT_ATOMS: atom_id res chain seq x y z
N MET A 1 -5.02 -4.55 26.79
CA MET A 1 -5.22 -4.26 25.36
C MET A 1 -6.24 -5.27 24.89
N ILE A 2 -7.41 -4.85 24.45
CA ILE A 2 -8.45 -5.76 23.94
C ILE A 2 -7.92 -6.32 22.62
N SER A 3 -7.96 -7.64 22.43
CA SER A 3 -7.53 -8.23 21.17
C SER A 3 -8.45 -7.74 20.05
N LYS A 4 -7.93 -7.46 18.84
CA LYS A 4 -8.78 -7.07 17.70
C LYS A 4 -9.83 -8.14 17.35
N SER A 5 -9.59 -9.40 17.72
CA SER A 5 -10.55 -10.49 17.59
C SER A 5 -11.79 -10.35 18.50
N GLU A 6 -11.74 -9.48 19.51
CA GLU A 6 -12.83 -9.23 20.46
C GLU A 6 -13.67 -8.01 20.06
N TRP A 7 -13.33 -7.32 18.97
CA TRP A 7 -14.07 -6.16 18.49
C TRP A 7 -15.38 -6.58 17.83
N GLU A 8 -16.44 -5.81 18.07
CA GLU A 8 -17.76 -6.02 17.48
C GLU A 8 -17.69 -5.89 15.96
N ILE A 9 -18.24 -6.87 15.25
CA ILE A 9 -18.42 -6.80 13.79
C ILE A 9 -19.70 -6.01 13.51
N VAL A 10 -19.57 -4.91 12.79
CA VAL A 10 -20.69 -4.12 12.27
C VAL A 10 -20.96 -4.58 10.84
N PRO A 11 -22.21 -4.89 10.45
CA PRO A 11 -22.56 -5.38 9.12
C PRO A 11 -22.56 -4.24 8.08
N LEU A 12 -21.42 -3.57 7.94
CA LEU A 12 -21.16 -2.56 6.92
C LEU A 12 -20.59 -3.24 5.67
N THR A 13 -21.08 -2.86 4.51
CA THR A 13 -20.55 -3.30 3.22
C THR A 13 -20.29 -2.09 2.33
N ILE A 14 -19.33 -2.21 1.43
CA ILE A 14 -19.02 -1.17 0.46
C ILE A 14 -19.42 -1.67 -0.92
N ASP A 15 -20.35 -0.95 -1.56
CA ASP A 15 -20.64 -1.13 -2.97
C ASP A 15 -19.62 -0.30 -3.78
N PRO A 16 -18.72 -0.94 -4.57
CA PRO A 16 -17.72 -0.23 -5.35
C PRO A 16 -18.32 0.58 -6.51
N ASP A 17 -19.55 0.28 -6.95
CA ASP A 17 -20.25 1.05 -7.98
C ASP A 17 -21.07 2.22 -7.40
N SER A 18 -21.08 2.36 -6.08
CA SER A 18 -21.77 3.46 -5.42
C SER A 18 -21.17 4.81 -5.80
N SER A 19 -22.05 5.76 -6.13
CA SER A 19 -21.72 7.19 -6.30
C SER A 19 -21.87 7.98 -5.00
N LYS A 20 -22.25 7.33 -3.89
CA LYS A 20 -22.41 7.97 -2.59
C LYS A 20 -21.05 8.33 -2.01
N LYS A 21 -20.86 9.62 -1.76
CA LYS A 21 -19.66 10.19 -1.12
C LYS A 21 -19.90 10.30 0.38
N LEU A 22 -19.00 9.76 1.19
CA LEU A 22 -19.08 9.86 2.65
C LEU A 22 -18.15 10.94 3.20
N PHE A 23 -17.06 11.24 2.50
CA PHE A 23 -16.12 12.28 2.89
C PHE A 23 -16.05 13.43 1.89
N PHE A 24 -15.79 13.11 0.61
CA PHE A 24 -15.50 14.11 -0.39
C PHE A 24 -16.77 14.84 -0.89
N THR A 25 -16.60 16.11 -1.24
CA THR A 25 -17.51 16.82 -2.14
C THR A 25 -17.37 16.31 -3.58
N ASP A 26 -18.27 16.74 -4.48
CA ASP A 26 -18.20 16.35 -5.90
C ASP A 26 -16.87 16.74 -6.54
N HIS A 27 -16.42 17.97 -6.30
CA HIS A 27 -15.17 18.49 -6.87
C HIS A 27 -13.92 17.78 -6.32
N GLU A 28 -13.87 17.56 -5.00
CA GLU A 28 -12.74 16.85 -4.38
C GLU A 28 -12.68 15.40 -4.87
N TRP A 29 -13.82 14.73 -5.01
CA TRP A 29 -13.90 13.37 -5.56
C TRP A 29 -13.36 13.31 -6.98
N GLU A 30 -13.84 14.18 -7.87
CA GLU A 30 -13.41 14.22 -9.27
C GLU A 30 -11.92 14.56 -9.40
N THR A 31 -11.41 15.45 -8.55
CA THR A 31 -10.00 15.84 -8.54
C THR A 31 -9.09 14.71 -8.08
N ILE A 32 -9.43 14.03 -6.99
CA ILE A 32 -8.64 12.89 -6.49
C ILE A 32 -8.75 11.68 -7.44
N GLU A 33 -9.92 11.43 -8.05
CA GLU A 33 -10.07 10.37 -9.06
C GLU A 33 -9.20 10.65 -10.30
N ALA A 34 -9.16 11.90 -10.77
CA ALA A 34 -8.28 12.31 -11.87
C ALA A 34 -6.79 12.14 -11.51
N ALA A 35 -6.38 12.55 -10.30
CA ALA A 35 -5.00 12.41 -9.84
C ALA A 35 -4.61 10.92 -9.70
N ALA A 36 -5.50 10.08 -9.15
CA ALA A 36 -5.29 8.64 -9.06
C ALA A 36 -5.11 7.99 -10.43
N ALA A 37 -5.87 8.43 -11.44
CA ALA A 37 -5.75 7.98 -12.83
C ALA A 37 -4.45 8.46 -13.54
N ARG A 38 -3.67 9.35 -12.93
CA ARG A 38 -2.29 9.67 -13.38
C ARG A 38 -1.23 8.85 -12.64
N ILE A 39 -1.53 8.35 -11.44
CA ILE A 39 -0.61 7.53 -10.63
C ILE A 39 -0.62 6.07 -11.09
N ILE A 40 -1.80 5.48 -11.30
CA ILE A 40 -1.97 4.18 -11.97
C ILE A 40 -2.91 4.40 -13.17
N PRO A 41 -2.36 4.77 -14.34
CA PRO A 41 -3.16 5.09 -15.51
C PRO A 41 -3.74 3.83 -16.16
N THR A 42 -4.87 4.02 -16.84
CA THR A 42 -5.40 3.05 -17.80
C THR A 42 -4.53 3.07 -19.05
N ASP A 43 -4.03 1.91 -19.47
CA ASP A 43 -3.27 1.76 -20.72
C ASP A 43 -3.81 0.58 -21.55
N HIS A 44 -3.00 -0.44 -21.84
CA HIS A 44 -3.50 -1.73 -22.31
C HIS A 44 -4.30 -2.48 -21.22
N ASP A 45 -4.01 -2.20 -19.94
CA ASP A 45 -4.67 -2.76 -18.78
C ASP A 45 -5.53 -1.70 -18.05
N PRO A 46 -6.55 -2.12 -17.28
CA PRO A 46 -7.35 -1.20 -16.47
C PRO A 46 -6.54 -0.54 -15.34
N GLY A 47 -6.83 0.74 -15.07
CA GLY A 47 -6.11 1.55 -14.09
C GLY A 47 -6.93 1.88 -12.84
N ALA A 48 -6.48 2.88 -12.08
CA ALA A 48 -7.08 3.29 -10.81
C ALA A 48 -8.58 3.63 -10.91
N LYS A 49 -9.01 4.16 -12.07
CA LYS A 49 -10.40 4.54 -12.30
C LYS A 49 -11.31 3.32 -12.40
N GLU A 50 -10.93 2.34 -13.22
CA GLU A 50 -11.69 1.09 -13.39
C GLU A 50 -11.70 0.27 -12.11
N ALA A 51 -10.61 0.28 -11.35
CA ALA A 51 -10.49 -0.39 -10.06
C ALA A 51 -11.26 0.32 -8.92
N ARG A 52 -11.92 1.46 -9.17
CA ARG A 52 -12.68 2.23 -8.17
C ARG A 52 -11.86 2.64 -6.95
N VAL A 53 -10.58 2.96 -7.16
CA VAL A 53 -9.65 3.41 -6.10
C VAL A 53 -10.22 4.58 -5.30
N ILE A 54 -10.94 5.51 -5.94
CA ILE A 54 -11.56 6.65 -5.25
C ILE A 54 -12.57 6.24 -4.17
N VAL A 55 -13.29 5.12 -4.36
CA VAL A 55 -14.24 4.61 -3.36
C VAL A 55 -13.49 4.15 -2.12
N PHE A 56 -12.39 3.41 -2.30
CA PHE A 56 -11.50 3.03 -1.19
C PHE A 56 -11.04 4.27 -0.41
N ILE A 57 -10.52 5.29 -1.10
CA ILE A 57 -10.00 6.51 -0.46
C ILE A 57 -11.11 7.24 0.30
N ASP A 58 -12.29 7.43 -0.29
CA ASP A 58 -13.42 8.09 0.38
C ASP A 58 -13.87 7.33 1.64
N ARG A 59 -13.97 6.00 1.57
CA ARG A 59 -14.36 5.18 2.73
C ARG A 59 -13.29 5.21 3.82
N TYR A 60 -12.01 5.12 3.45
CA TYR A 60 -10.89 5.24 4.39
C TYR A 60 -10.87 6.60 5.11
N LEU A 61 -11.18 7.68 4.38
CA LEU A 61 -11.23 9.03 4.95
C LEU A 61 -12.54 9.36 5.65
N SER A 62 -13.63 8.62 5.43
CA SER A 62 -14.94 8.92 6.02
C SER A 62 -14.99 8.81 7.55
N GLY A 63 -14.07 8.06 8.16
CA GLY A 63 -14.00 7.89 9.60
C GLY A 63 -13.17 6.66 9.97
N ILE A 64 -13.57 5.98 11.04
CA ILE A 64 -12.85 4.80 11.57
C ILE A 64 -13.60 3.48 11.34
N ASP A 65 -14.74 3.54 10.64
CA ASP A 65 -15.65 2.39 10.50
C ASP A 65 -15.22 1.41 9.40
N TYR A 66 -14.44 1.86 8.41
CA TYR A 66 -14.00 1.05 7.26
C TYR A 66 -12.52 0.64 7.31
N VAL A 67 -11.91 0.65 8.50
CA VAL A 67 -10.45 0.44 8.67
C VAL A 67 -10.08 -1.05 8.69
N TYR A 68 -10.88 -1.88 9.35
CA TYR A 68 -10.58 -3.29 9.53
C TYR A 68 -11.79 -4.15 9.11
N ALA A 69 -11.69 -4.83 7.98
CA ALA A 69 -12.71 -5.81 7.59
C ALA A 69 -12.71 -7.00 8.57
N ALA A 70 -13.88 -7.58 8.81
CA ALA A 70 -13.99 -8.86 9.48
C ALA A 70 -13.26 -9.94 8.66
N ALA A 71 -12.70 -10.94 9.34
CA ALA A 71 -11.86 -11.96 8.71
C ALA A 71 -12.56 -12.73 7.57
N ASP A 72 -13.89 -12.89 7.65
CA ASP A 72 -14.72 -13.56 6.65
C ASP A 72 -15.38 -12.59 5.65
N GLY A 73 -15.14 -11.27 5.78
CA GLY A 73 -15.75 -10.23 4.96
C GLY A 73 -17.21 -9.91 5.29
N SER A 74 -17.76 -10.40 6.41
CA SER A 74 -19.16 -10.16 6.83
C SER A 74 -19.46 -8.70 7.24
N GLY A 75 -18.43 -7.89 7.43
CA GLY A 75 -18.56 -6.52 7.91
C GLY A 75 -17.22 -5.90 8.26
N PHE A 76 -17.24 -4.92 9.15
CA PHE A 76 -16.05 -4.23 9.66
C PHE A 76 -16.01 -4.22 11.18
N LEU A 77 -14.80 -4.26 11.74
CA LEU A 77 -14.56 -4.25 13.18
C LEU A 77 -14.72 -2.83 13.73
N ARG A 78 -15.59 -2.65 14.72
CA ARG A 78 -15.77 -1.39 15.42
C ARG A 78 -14.64 -1.14 16.40
N MET A 79 -13.82 -0.13 16.10
CA MET A 79 -12.81 0.34 17.06
C MET A 79 -13.50 0.95 18.29
N SER A 80 -12.94 0.72 19.48
CA SER A 80 -13.44 1.31 20.73
C SER A 80 -12.30 1.84 21.62
N GLY A 81 -12.67 2.56 22.67
CA GLY A 81 -11.72 3.04 23.69
C GLY A 81 -10.61 3.95 23.13
N ARG A 82 -9.39 3.77 23.64
CA ARG A 82 -8.23 4.61 23.30
C ARG A 82 -7.81 4.49 21.84
N ASP A 83 -7.94 3.29 21.26
CA ASP A 83 -7.60 3.05 19.85
C ASP A 83 -8.52 3.83 18.91
N ALA A 84 -9.83 3.86 19.22
CA ALA A 84 -10.77 4.68 18.47
C ALA A 84 -10.48 6.19 18.60
N THR A 85 -10.08 6.65 19.78
CA THR A 85 -9.69 8.05 19.98
C THR A 85 -8.46 8.42 19.16
N ALA A 86 -7.40 7.60 19.20
CA ALA A 86 -6.19 7.82 18.42
C ALA A 86 -6.48 7.79 16.92
N ALA A 87 -7.24 6.80 16.44
CA ALA A 87 -7.60 6.68 15.04
C ALA A 87 -8.42 7.87 14.53
N ARG A 88 -9.33 8.44 15.35
CA ARG A 88 -10.06 9.67 14.97
C ARG A 88 -9.13 10.87 14.81
N VAL A 89 -8.15 11.03 15.70
CA VAL A 89 -7.16 12.11 15.59
C VAL A 89 -6.37 11.98 14.28
N SER A 90 -5.84 10.78 14.00
CA SER A 90 -5.12 10.53 12.75
C SER A 90 -6.01 10.73 11.52
N ASN A 91 -7.27 10.27 11.56
CA ASN A 91 -8.22 10.46 10.46
C ASN A 91 -8.51 11.94 10.19
N GLU A 92 -8.66 12.79 11.21
CA GLU A 92 -8.84 14.24 11.00
C GLU A 92 -7.60 14.91 10.38
N ILE A 93 -6.38 14.45 10.71
CA ILE A 93 -5.15 14.92 10.05
C ILE A 93 -5.19 14.57 8.56
N PHE A 94 -5.57 13.34 8.20
CA PHE A 94 -5.68 12.94 6.80
C PHE A 94 -6.78 13.70 6.05
N LYS A 95 -7.94 13.91 6.68
CA LYS A 95 -9.02 14.71 6.09
C LYS A 95 -8.55 16.12 5.75
N ALA A 96 -7.86 16.78 6.68
CA ALA A 96 -7.30 18.10 6.46
C ALA A 96 -6.25 18.08 5.33
N MET A 97 -5.33 17.11 5.36
CA MET A 97 -4.30 16.94 4.32
C MET A 97 -4.91 16.79 2.92
N TYR A 98 -5.96 15.99 2.76
CA TYR A 98 -6.61 15.80 1.45
C TYR A 98 -7.33 17.06 0.97
N ARG A 99 -7.99 17.80 1.86
CA ARG A 99 -8.66 19.07 1.49
C ARG A 99 -7.66 20.13 1.06
N GLU A 100 -6.55 20.28 1.78
CA GLU A 100 -5.48 21.20 1.38
C GLU A 100 -4.81 20.73 0.08
N GLY A 101 -4.57 19.42 -0.06
CA GLY A 101 -4.01 18.84 -1.28
C GLY A 101 -4.84 19.11 -2.54
N VAL A 102 -6.17 19.04 -2.46
CA VAL A 102 -7.06 19.40 -3.59
C VAL A 102 -6.92 20.89 -3.94
N LYS A 103 -6.85 21.78 -2.94
CA LYS A 103 -6.64 23.21 -3.18
C LYS A 103 -5.28 23.48 -3.84
N ASP A 104 -4.23 22.79 -3.41
CA ASP A 104 -2.89 22.91 -3.99
C ASP A 104 -2.89 22.46 -5.46
N LEU A 105 -3.55 21.33 -5.77
CA LEU A 105 -3.70 20.86 -7.15
C LEU A 105 -4.41 21.89 -8.04
N ASP A 106 -5.50 22.48 -7.56
CA ASP A 106 -6.26 23.48 -8.32
C ASP A 106 -5.52 24.80 -8.47
N HIS A 107 -4.80 25.23 -7.42
CA HIS A 107 -3.97 26.43 -7.47
C HIS A 107 -2.85 26.26 -8.52
N LEU A 108 -2.14 25.13 -8.49
CA LEU A 108 -1.13 24.80 -9.49
C LEU A 108 -1.73 24.72 -10.90
N ALA A 109 -2.95 24.18 -11.05
CA ALA A 109 -3.65 24.19 -12.32
C ALA A 109 -3.90 25.60 -12.85
N GLY A 110 -4.25 26.54 -11.97
CA GLY A 110 -4.38 27.97 -12.28
C GLY A 110 -3.09 28.60 -12.80
N GLU A 111 -1.94 28.23 -12.23
CA GLU A 111 -0.63 28.70 -12.72
C GLU A 111 -0.32 28.22 -14.16
N PHE A 112 -0.85 27.07 -14.55
CA PHE A 112 -0.78 26.54 -15.92
C PHE A 112 -1.94 27.03 -16.81
N GLY A 113 -2.76 27.96 -16.34
CA GLY A 113 -3.87 28.55 -17.11
C GLY A 113 -5.11 27.67 -17.20
N SER A 114 -5.22 26.62 -16.39
CA SER A 114 -6.40 25.75 -16.31
C SER A 114 -7.33 26.20 -15.19
N LYS A 115 -8.64 25.92 -15.32
CA LYS A 115 -9.64 26.32 -14.32
C LYS A 115 -9.49 25.58 -12.98
N ASN A 116 -9.15 24.29 -13.06
CA ASN A 116 -8.89 23.39 -11.93
C ASN A 116 -8.09 22.18 -12.42
N PHE A 117 -7.62 21.33 -11.50
CA PHE A 117 -6.77 20.18 -11.86
C PHE A 117 -7.49 19.19 -12.80
N LYS A 118 -8.74 18.84 -12.48
CA LYS A 118 -9.52 17.86 -13.26
C LYS A 118 -9.79 18.33 -14.70
N GLU A 119 -10.00 19.63 -14.91
CA GLU A 119 -10.23 20.22 -16.23
C GLU A 119 -8.91 20.50 -17.00
N SER A 120 -7.75 20.23 -16.40
CA SER A 120 -6.45 20.40 -17.06
C SER A 120 -6.17 19.26 -18.05
N PRO A 121 -5.48 19.52 -19.19
CA PRO A 121 -4.98 18.47 -20.07
C PRO A 121 -4.10 17.46 -19.33
N ALA A 122 -4.05 16.21 -19.80
CA ALA A 122 -3.33 15.12 -19.11
C ALA A 122 -1.84 15.45 -18.91
N GLU A 123 -1.20 16.08 -19.89
CA GLU A 123 0.19 16.52 -19.82
C GLU A 123 0.38 17.64 -18.77
N THR A 124 -0.63 18.49 -18.58
CA THR A 124 -0.63 19.52 -17.54
C THR A 124 -0.84 18.91 -16.16
N GLN A 125 -1.74 17.92 -16.04
CA GLN A 125 -1.93 17.16 -14.80
C GLN A 125 -0.63 16.50 -14.35
N ASP A 126 0.11 15.88 -15.28
CA ASP A 126 1.42 15.28 -14.99
C ASP A 126 2.41 16.33 -14.45
N ARG A 127 2.54 17.48 -15.12
CA ARG A 127 3.42 18.56 -14.68
C ARG A 127 3.06 19.12 -13.31
N ILE A 128 1.78 19.19 -12.99
CA ILE A 128 1.30 19.59 -11.65
C ILE A 128 1.75 18.56 -10.60
N LEU A 129 1.60 17.27 -10.89
CA LEU A 129 2.02 16.19 -9.99
C LEU A 129 3.55 16.12 -9.83
N GLU A 130 4.32 16.38 -10.88
CA GLU A 130 5.78 16.53 -10.81
C GLU A 130 6.17 17.69 -9.86
N LYS A 131 5.54 18.85 -10.03
CA LYS A 131 5.78 20.02 -9.18
C LYS A 131 5.41 19.76 -7.72
N LEU A 132 4.29 19.09 -7.48
CA LEU A 132 3.83 18.71 -6.14
C LEU A 132 4.73 17.65 -5.48
N SER A 133 5.22 16.68 -6.25
CA SER A 133 6.06 15.59 -5.75
C SER A 133 7.53 15.97 -5.56
N GLY A 134 7.96 17.08 -6.17
CA GLY A 134 9.35 17.52 -6.24
C GLY A 134 10.26 16.57 -7.04
N ARG A 135 9.68 15.66 -7.82
CA ARG A 135 10.38 14.61 -8.56
C ARG A 135 9.86 14.55 -10.00
N PRO A 136 10.72 14.22 -10.98
CA PRO A 136 10.28 14.03 -12.36
C PRO A 136 9.38 12.79 -12.45
N LYS A 137 8.50 12.76 -13.46
CA LYS A 137 7.70 11.59 -13.79
C LYS A 137 8.64 10.40 -14.08
N PRO A 138 8.33 9.20 -13.56
CA PRO A 138 9.11 8.00 -13.87
C PRO A 138 9.08 7.70 -15.37
N GLU A 139 10.24 7.36 -15.93
CA GLU A 139 10.35 6.85 -17.30
C GLU A 139 10.04 5.35 -17.36
N PRO A 140 9.62 4.82 -18.52
CA PRO A 140 9.42 3.38 -18.70
C PRO A 140 10.65 2.58 -18.26
N ILE A 141 10.42 1.52 -17.47
CA ILE A 141 11.49 0.61 -17.05
C ILE A 141 12.10 -0.01 -18.30
N ARG A 142 13.42 0.09 -18.43
CA ARG A 142 14.16 -0.66 -19.43
C ARG A 142 14.77 -1.91 -18.80
N PHE A 143 14.73 -3.03 -19.49
CA PHE A 143 15.30 -4.29 -18.98
C PHE A 143 16.82 -4.40 -19.14
N ASP A 144 17.44 -3.46 -19.86
CA ASP A 144 18.88 -3.42 -20.11
C ASP A 144 19.66 -2.53 -19.12
N ILE A 145 18.96 -1.87 -18.19
CA ILE A 145 19.57 -1.10 -17.10
C ILE A 145 19.64 -1.95 -15.83
N HIS A 146 20.85 -2.09 -15.30
CA HIS A 146 21.09 -2.69 -13.99
C HIS A 146 21.33 -1.58 -12.97
N GLU A 147 20.25 -1.03 -12.40
CA GLU A 147 20.39 -0.20 -11.21
C GLU A 147 20.69 -1.09 -10.00
N VAL A 148 21.69 -0.69 -9.20
CA VAL A 148 21.97 -1.34 -7.91
C VAL A 148 20.83 -0.99 -6.96
N TYR A 149 19.84 -1.86 -6.89
CA TYR A 149 18.69 -1.71 -6.02
C TYR A 149 18.95 -2.46 -4.70
N TYR A 150 19.07 -1.72 -3.61
CA TYR A 150 19.14 -2.32 -2.28
C TYR A 150 17.73 -2.62 -1.76
N SER A 151 17.58 -3.74 -1.05
CA SER A 151 16.37 -4.04 -0.28
C SER A 151 16.13 -2.90 0.71
N ARG A 152 15.11 -2.07 0.45
CA ARG A 152 14.66 -1.04 1.39
C ARG A 152 13.60 -1.64 2.29
N LEU A 153 13.65 -1.32 3.58
CA LEU A 153 12.52 -1.57 4.47
C LEU A 153 11.34 -0.75 3.94
N GLN A 154 10.34 -1.42 3.37
CA GLN A 154 9.08 -0.78 3.00
C GLN A 154 8.30 -0.52 4.29
N GLY A 155 8.61 0.60 4.94
CA GLY A 155 7.80 1.12 6.04
C GLY A 155 6.41 1.50 5.50
N ASN A 156 5.42 0.66 5.76
CA ASN A 156 4.02 0.87 5.35
C ASN A 156 3.24 1.68 6.39
N THR A 157 3.87 2.69 7.00
CA THR A 157 3.14 3.64 7.84
C THR A 157 2.72 4.84 7.00
N ASP A 158 1.54 5.36 7.28
CA ASP A 158 0.97 6.57 6.69
C ASP A 158 1.46 7.86 7.41
N GLN A 159 2.30 7.70 8.44
CA GLN A 159 2.87 8.80 9.21
C GLN A 159 3.97 9.55 8.44
N ASP A 160 4.06 10.85 8.69
CA ASP A 160 5.10 11.76 8.18
C ASP A 160 5.24 11.81 6.64
N LYS A 161 4.13 11.60 5.92
CA LYS A 161 4.09 11.68 4.46
C LYS A 161 3.55 13.02 3.97
N THR A 162 4.09 13.48 2.84
CA THR A 162 3.48 14.58 2.09
C THR A 162 2.12 14.15 1.53
N PHE A 163 1.28 15.11 1.13
CA PHE A 163 0.01 14.79 0.48
C PHE A 163 0.19 13.88 -0.75
N PHE A 164 1.18 14.16 -1.61
CA PHE A 164 1.45 13.33 -2.80
C PHE A 164 1.89 11.91 -2.44
N ASP A 165 2.78 11.75 -1.45
CA ASP A 165 3.23 10.42 -1.02
C ASP A 165 2.10 9.61 -0.37
N THR A 166 1.24 10.27 0.41
CA THR A 166 0.03 9.67 1.00
C THR A 166 -0.95 9.26 -0.09
N LEU A 167 -1.19 10.12 -1.09
CA LEU A 167 -2.04 9.78 -2.22
C LEU A 167 -1.50 8.57 -2.99
N CYS A 168 -0.20 8.53 -3.29
CA CYS A 168 0.43 7.37 -3.95
C CYS A 168 0.33 6.09 -3.12
N LEU A 169 0.43 6.18 -1.78
CA LEU A 169 0.20 5.04 -0.90
C LEU A 169 -1.26 4.56 -0.97
N HIS A 170 -2.22 5.46 -0.81
CA HIS A 170 -3.63 5.12 -0.80
C HIS A 170 -4.13 4.64 -2.17
N VAL A 171 -3.57 5.15 -3.28
CA VAL A 171 -3.86 4.64 -4.62
C VAL A 171 -3.40 3.20 -4.77
N ARG A 172 -2.19 2.87 -4.31
CA ARG A 172 -1.69 1.49 -4.33
C ARG A 172 -2.52 0.57 -3.41
N GLN A 173 -2.89 1.04 -2.23
CA GLN A 173 -3.78 0.30 -1.34
C GLN A 173 -5.14 0.07 -2.00
N GLY A 174 -5.76 1.12 -2.54
CA GLY A 174 -7.06 1.00 -3.21
C GLY A 174 -7.00 0.16 -4.48
N PHE A 175 -5.85 0.03 -5.13
CA PHE A 175 -5.72 -0.78 -6.34
C PHE A 175 -5.39 -2.26 -6.06
N TYR A 176 -4.63 -2.55 -5.00
CA TYR A 176 -4.12 -3.90 -4.72
C TYR A 176 -4.67 -4.57 -3.45
N SER A 177 -5.41 -3.85 -2.59
CA SER A 177 -6.01 -4.48 -1.39
C SER A 177 -7.22 -5.34 -1.74
N ASP A 178 -7.74 -6.06 -0.76
CA ASP A 178 -8.96 -6.86 -0.93
C ASP A 178 -10.15 -5.98 -1.36
N PRO A 179 -10.99 -6.42 -2.32
CA PRO A 179 -12.14 -5.66 -2.80
C PRO A 179 -13.17 -5.28 -1.72
N VAL A 180 -13.18 -5.95 -0.56
CA VAL A 180 -14.05 -5.61 0.57
C VAL A 180 -13.95 -4.13 0.99
N TYR A 181 -12.79 -3.50 0.77
CA TYR A 181 -12.56 -2.09 1.08
C TYR A 181 -13.06 -1.11 -0.01
N GLY A 182 -13.71 -1.62 -1.06
CA GLY A 182 -14.36 -0.83 -2.11
C GLY A 182 -13.48 -0.44 -3.30
N GLY A 183 -12.16 -0.55 -3.16
CA GLY A 183 -11.21 -0.50 -4.27
C GLY A 183 -11.01 -1.87 -4.91
N ASN A 184 -10.01 -1.99 -5.79
CA ASN A 184 -9.66 -3.22 -6.50
C ASN A 184 -10.90 -3.96 -7.04
N LYS A 185 -11.85 -3.20 -7.59
CA LYS A 185 -13.13 -3.73 -8.05
C LYS A 185 -12.88 -4.90 -9.00
N ASP A 186 -13.65 -5.98 -8.84
CA ASP A 186 -13.51 -7.22 -9.60
C ASP A 186 -12.09 -7.80 -9.59
N GLN A 187 -11.30 -7.49 -8.58
CA GLN A 187 -9.90 -7.92 -8.42
C GLN A 187 -9.03 -7.47 -9.61
N ILE A 188 -9.35 -6.32 -10.22
CA ILE A 188 -8.64 -5.77 -11.38
C ILE A 188 -7.12 -5.70 -11.14
N GLY A 189 -6.69 -5.11 -10.02
CA GLY A 189 -5.27 -4.93 -9.75
C GLY A 189 -4.55 -6.26 -9.59
N TRP A 190 -5.23 -7.28 -9.05
CA TRP A 190 -4.69 -8.63 -8.97
C TRP A 190 -4.56 -9.29 -10.34
N LYS A 191 -5.58 -9.16 -11.19
CA LYS A 191 -5.56 -9.67 -12.57
C LYS A 191 -4.42 -9.06 -13.39
N VAL A 192 -4.20 -7.74 -13.26
CA VAL A 192 -3.10 -7.03 -13.94
C VAL A 192 -1.73 -7.61 -13.58
N ILE A 193 -1.50 -7.96 -12.32
CA ILE A 193 -0.23 -8.55 -11.88
C ILE A 193 -0.20 -10.09 -11.99
N GLY A 194 -1.24 -10.70 -12.56
CA GLY A 194 -1.36 -12.16 -12.68
C GLY A 194 -1.58 -12.89 -11.35
N PHE A 195 -2.02 -12.21 -10.31
CA PHE A 195 -2.39 -12.83 -9.03
C PHE A 195 -3.86 -13.29 -9.08
N PRO A 196 -4.16 -14.59 -8.93
CA PRO A 196 -5.55 -15.05 -8.96
C PRO A 196 -6.37 -14.55 -7.77
N GLY A 197 -5.78 -14.63 -6.57
CA GLY A 197 -6.40 -14.21 -5.32
C GLY A 197 -7.64 -15.02 -4.91
N PRO A 198 -8.09 -14.86 -3.65
CA PRO A 198 -9.36 -15.41 -3.21
C PRO A 198 -10.54 -14.68 -3.86
N LYS A 199 -11.71 -15.33 -4.03
CA LYS A 199 -12.91 -14.64 -4.52
C LYS A 199 -13.58 -13.80 -3.43
N SER A 200 -13.37 -14.19 -2.18
CA SER A 200 -13.84 -13.49 -0.98
C SER A 200 -12.88 -13.72 0.19
N LEU A 201 -12.92 -12.85 1.20
CA LEU A 201 -12.13 -13.05 2.41
C LEU A 201 -12.40 -14.41 3.08
N LYS A 202 -13.65 -14.89 3.02
CA LYS A 202 -14.05 -16.21 3.54
C LYS A 202 -13.22 -17.36 2.94
N ASP A 203 -12.88 -17.31 1.65
CA ASP A 203 -12.11 -18.35 0.97
C ASP A 203 -10.72 -18.53 1.60
N THR A 204 -10.17 -17.46 2.20
CA THR A 204 -8.89 -17.50 2.92
C THR A 204 -9.05 -18.12 4.31
N ILE A 205 -10.21 -17.91 4.93
CA ILE A 205 -10.50 -18.40 6.29
C ILE A 205 -10.87 -19.88 6.30
N ASP A 206 -11.63 -20.34 5.31
CA ASP A 206 -12.00 -21.75 5.20
C ASP A 206 -10.99 -22.59 4.40
N GLY A 207 -9.96 -21.96 3.84
CA GLY A 207 -8.89 -22.61 3.09
C GLY A 207 -9.28 -23.05 1.68
N THR A 208 -10.43 -22.61 1.16
CA THR A 208 -10.83 -22.86 -0.23
C THR A 208 -9.87 -22.21 -1.22
N TYR A 209 -9.33 -21.04 -0.86
CA TYR A 209 -8.20 -20.45 -1.57
C TYR A 209 -6.90 -20.74 -0.81
N THR A 210 -5.91 -21.27 -1.53
CA THR A 210 -4.58 -21.54 -1.00
C THR A 210 -3.51 -21.17 -2.00
N THR A 211 -2.40 -20.63 -1.52
CA THR A 211 -1.19 -20.40 -2.31
C THR A 211 -0.23 -21.58 -2.28
N ASP A 212 -0.61 -22.68 -1.62
CA ASP A 212 0.15 -23.93 -1.53
C ASP A 212 0.80 -24.32 -2.87
N PRO A 213 0.09 -24.38 -4.02
CA PRO A 213 0.68 -24.81 -5.30
C PRO A 213 1.83 -23.95 -5.84
N TYR A 214 2.05 -22.75 -5.30
CA TYR A 214 3.15 -21.86 -5.68
C TYR A 214 4.41 -22.07 -4.83
N PHE A 215 4.33 -22.85 -3.75
CA PHE A 215 5.47 -23.18 -2.90
C PHE A 215 6.14 -24.47 -3.34
N VAL A 216 7.40 -24.62 -2.96
CA VAL A 216 8.13 -25.88 -3.15
C VAL A 216 7.80 -26.80 -1.98
N HIS A 217 7.12 -27.92 -2.25
CA HIS A 217 6.58 -28.81 -1.20
C HIS A 217 7.58 -29.84 -0.67
N ASP A 218 8.65 -30.12 -1.42
CA ASP A 218 9.56 -31.25 -1.18
C ASP A 218 10.99 -30.80 -0.87
N VAL A 219 11.16 -29.66 -0.18
CA VAL A 219 12.48 -29.25 0.31
C VAL A 219 12.56 -29.54 1.80
N SER A 220 13.52 -30.38 2.18
CA SER A 220 13.78 -30.64 3.58
C SER A 220 14.39 -29.39 4.24
N TRP A 221 14.11 -29.17 5.53
CA TRP A 221 14.72 -28.08 6.29
C TRP A 221 16.26 -27.98 6.11
N PRO A 222 17.02 -29.10 6.09
CA PRO A 222 18.46 -29.07 5.80
C PRO A 222 18.84 -28.52 4.41
N GLU A 223 18.00 -28.72 3.38
CA GLU A 223 18.25 -28.20 2.02
C GLU A 223 17.92 -26.70 1.89
N LEU A 224 17.05 -26.17 2.76
CA LEU A 224 16.75 -24.73 2.85
C LEU A 224 17.80 -23.94 3.63
N LEU A 225 18.55 -24.61 4.52
CA LEU A 225 19.74 -24.02 5.10
C LEU A 225 20.77 -23.91 3.98
N LEU A 226 21.20 -22.69 3.66
CA LEU A 226 22.39 -22.46 2.85
C LEU A 226 23.51 -23.32 3.42
N ASP A 227 23.76 -24.45 2.76
CA ASP A 227 24.76 -25.42 3.16
C ASP A 227 26.10 -24.67 3.05
N PHE A 228 26.61 -24.15 4.17
CA PHE A 228 27.94 -23.55 4.28
C PHE A 228 29.01 -24.65 4.14
N LYS A 229 28.89 -25.50 3.11
CA LYS A 229 29.89 -26.48 2.71
C LYS A 229 31.01 -25.73 2.01
N GLY A 230 31.88 -25.13 2.80
CA GLY A 230 33.09 -24.46 2.29
C GLY A 230 33.72 -23.43 3.20
N VAL A 231 33.10 -23.04 4.33
CA VAL A 231 33.78 -22.16 5.29
C VAL A 231 34.52 -23.03 6.29
N ALA A 232 35.84 -23.06 6.16
CA ALA A 232 36.73 -23.60 7.18
C ALA A 232 36.31 -23.05 8.54
N VAL A 233 36.02 -23.96 9.48
CA VAL A 233 35.68 -23.60 10.84
C VAL A 233 36.92 -22.99 11.47
N CYS A 234 37.04 -21.67 11.49
CA CYS A 234 38.06 -20.99 12.31
C CYS A 234 37.76 -21.29 13.78
N LYS A 235 38.51 -22.23 14.37
CA LYS A 235 38.54 -22.41 15.81
C LYS A 235 39.23 -21.19 16.42
N VAL A 236 38.44 -20.31 17.03
CA VAL A 236 38.99 -19.29 17.93
C VAL A 236 39.27 -19.97 19.27
N SER A 237 40.52 -20.32 19.53
CA SER A 237 40.96 -20.68 20.88
C SER A 237 41.37 -19.40 21.62
N CYS A 238 40.63 -19.00 22.66
CA CYS A 238 41.10 -17.96 23.57
C CYS A 238 42.13 -18.59 24.52
N ALA A 239 43.41 -18.30 24.32
CA ALA A 239 44.43 -18.53 25.33
C ALA A 239 44.49 -17.30 26.24
N THR A 240 44.19 -17.48 27.52
CA THR A 240 44.35 -16.43 28.53
C THR A 240 45.76 -16.48 29.09
N GLU A 241 46.62 -15.56 28.65
CA GLU A 241 47.79 -15.15 29.42
C GLU A 241 47.64 -13.67 29.78
N GLY A 242 47.65 -13.36 31.08
CA GLY A 242 47.67 -11.97 31.57
C GLY A 242 46.37 -11.15 31.46
N GLY A 243 45.23 -11.76 31.12
CA GLY A 243 43.92 -11.09 31.20
C GLY A 243 43.50 -10.24 30.00
N VAL A 244 44.17 -10.37 28.85
CA VAL A 244 43.75 -9.76 27.58
C VAL A 244 43.60 -10.86 26.52
N CYS A 245 42.40 -11.07 25.98
CA CYS A 245 42.16 -12.05 24.92
C CYS A 245 42.57 -11.43 23.58
N CYS A 246 43.70 -11.86 23.02
CA CYS A 246 44.19 -11.47 21.70
C CYS A 246 44.00 -12.67 20.75
N GLY A 247 43.02 -12.62 19.86
CA GLY A 247 42.74 -13.72 18.93
C GLY A 247 43.84 -13.83 17.86
N LYS A 248 44.53 -14.97 17.78
CA LYS A 248 45.32 -15.35 16.60
C LYS A 248 44.42 -16.12 15.65
N LEU A 249 44.37 -15.68 14.39
CA LEU A 249 43.78 -16.41 13.28
C LEU A 249 44.89 -17.24 12.63
N GLU A 250 44.80 -18.55 12.73
CA GLU A 250 45.60 -19.48 11.91
C GLU A 250 44.65 -20.16 10.92
N ILE A 251 45.00 -20.08 9.64
CA ILE A 251 44.28 -20.70 8.53
C ILE A 251 45.09 -21.94 8.16
N GLU A 252 44.57 -23.13 8.44
CA GLU A 252 45.14 -24.38 7.93
C GLU A 252 44.74 -24.53 6.45
N SER A 253 45.75 -24.75 5.59
CA SER A 253 45.64 -24.99 4.15
C SER A 253 45.28 -26.44 3.83
#